data_AF-A0A485KE31-F1
#
_entry.id   AF-A0A485KE31-F1
#
_cell.length_a   1.000
_cell.length_b   1.000
_cell.length_c   1.000
_cell.angle_alpha   90.00
_cell.angle_beta   90.00
_cell.angle_gamma   90.00
#
_symmetry.space_group_name_H-M   'P 1'
#
loop_
_entity.id
_entity.type
_entity.pdbx_description
1 polymer ?
#
loop_
_entity_poly.entity_id
_entity_poly.type
_entity_poly.pdbx_seq_one_letter_code
_entity_poly.pdbx_strand_id
1 'polypeptide(L)'
;MLMDVGVVGGTEYQYLLPRTNPVRCINDAVRKLNWKDVETELGKPDNVGFELCSNITKNDFWRYVKSEQQELKSRARMWRGNSIFIVELPKGATNSPPDS
;
A
#
# COMPACT_ATOMS: atom_id res chain seq x y z
N MET A 1 3.07 -4.97 32.44
CA MET A 1 1.80 -4.53 33.07
C MET A 1 0.86 -4.16 31.94
N LEU A 2 -0.15 -5.00 31.68
CA LEU A 2 -1.24 -4.73 30.73
C LEU A 2 -2.00 -3.50 31.21
N MET A 3 -2.34 -2.58 30.31
CA MET A 3 -3.34 -1.55 30.58
C MET A 3 -4.40 -1.65 29.48
N ASP A 4 -5.51 -2.27 29.88
CA ASP A 4 -6.78 -2.28 29.19
C ASP A 4 -7.59 -1.12 29.80
N VAL A 5 -7.88 -0.06 29.03
CA VAL A 5 -8.80 1.02 29.44
C VAL A 5 -9.57 1.54 28.23
N GLY A 6 -10.85 1.15 28.18
CA GLY A 6 -11.99 2.07 28.02
C GLY A 6 -12.24 2.71 26.65
N VAL A 7 -13.23 2.19 25.93
CA VAL A 7 -13.94 2.91 24.86
C VAL A 7 -14.94 3.88 25.47
N VAL A 8 -14.75 5.20 25.29
CA VAL A 8 -15.82 6.22 25.33
C VAL A 8 -15.51 7.26 24.24
N GLY A 9 -16.47 7.50 23.36
CA GLY A 9 -16.27 8.16 22.07
C GLY A 9 -16.21 9.70 22.06
N GLY A 10 -15.95 10.22 20.86
CA GLY A 10 -16.22 11.59 20.45
C GLY A 10 -14.96 12.44 20.25
N THR A 11 -14.70 12.80 18.99
CA THR A 11 -13.72 13.78 18.47
C THR A 11 -12.29 13.27 18.20
N GLU A 12 -12.05 12.96 16.92
CA GLU A 12 -10.95 13.57 16.14
C GLU A 12 -9.51 13.41 16.64
N TYR A 13 -9.12 12.22 17.12
CA TYR A 13 -7.71 11.85 17.29
C TYR A 13 -7.40 10.42 16.83
N GLN A 14 -7.96 10.00 15.69
CA GLN A 14 -7.39 8.88 14.91
C GLN A 14 -6.15 9.31 14.10
N TYR A 15 -5.52 10.43 14.47
CA TYR A 15 -4.24 10.82 13.91
C TYR A 15 -3.14 9.91 14.48
N LEU A 16 -2.86 8.85 13.72
CA LEU A 16 -1.57 8.20 13.68
C LEU A 16 -1.16 7.46 14.97
N LEU A 17 -1.99 6.52 15.44
CA LEU A 17 -1.37 5.41 16.18
C LEU A 17 -0.35 4.77 15.22
N PRO A 18 0.94 4.69 15.60
CA PRO A 18 1.92 4.06 14.74
C PRO A 18 1.42 2.65 14.45
N ARG A 19 1.16 2.33 13.18
CA ARG A 19 0.86 0.95 12.79
C ARG A 19 2.02 0.14 13.34
N THR A 20 1.73 -0.82 14.21
CA THR A 20 2.75 -1.60 14.92
C THR A 20 3.69 -2.34 13.96
N ASN A 21 3.26 -2.55 12.71
CA ASN A 21 4.13 -3.00 11.63
C ASN A 21 3.66 -2.48 10.25
N PRO A 22 4.15 -1.31 9.79
CA PRO A 22 3.73 -0.73 8.52
C PRO A 22 4.11 -1.62 7.32
N VAL A 23 5.23 -2.33 7.40
CA VAL A 23 5.71 -3.25 6.36
C VAL A 23 4.70 -4.37 6.14
N ARG A 24 4.27 -5.02 7.23
CA ARG A 24 3.27 -6.09 7.17
C ARG A 24 1.95 -5.58 6.61
N CYS A 25 1.45 -4.45 7.09
CA CYS A 25 0.19 -3.88 6.63
C CYS A 25 0.20 -3.56 5.12
N ILE A 26 1.29 -2.99 4.62
CA ILE A 26 1.40 -2.67 3.19
C ILE A 26 1.52 -3.95 2.37
N ASN A 27 2.29 -4.94 2.82
CA ASN A 27 2.36 -6.26 2.16
C ASN A 27 1.00 -6.97 2.13
N ASP A 28 0.22 -6.91 3.21
CA ASP A 28 -1.10 -7.51 3.24
C ASP A 28 -2.05 -6.81 2.26
N ALA A 29 -1.92 -5.48 2.08
CA ALA A 29 -2.65 -4.76 1.04
C ALA A 29 -2.23 -5.22 -0.36
N VAL A 30 -0.93 -5.37 -0.61
CA VAL A 30 -0.39 -5.88 -1.89
C VAL A 30 -0.93 -7.27 -2.22
N ARG A 31 -0.94 -8.19 -1.25
CA ARG A 31 -1.43 -9.56 -1.43
C ARG A 31 -2.92 -9.64 -1.73
N LYS A 32 -3.69 -8.63 -1.34
CA LYS A 32 -5.14 -8.54 -1.59
C LYS A 32 -5.49 -7.81 -2.88
N LEU A 33 -4.50 -7.27 -3.60
CA LEU A 33 -4.74 -6.59 -4.86
C LEU A 33 -5.33 -7.54 -5.89
N ASN A 34 -6.34 -7.05 -6.61
CA ASN A 34 -6.72 -7.62 -7.89
C ASN A 34 -5.85 -6.97 -8.99
N TRP A 35 -4.85 -7.70 -9.48
CA TRP A 35 -3.91 -7.18 -10.48
C TRP A 35 -4.58 -6.76 -11.79
N LYS A 36 -5.74 -7.35 -12.15
CA LYS A 36 -6.50 -6.91 -13.33
C LYS A 36 -7.05 -5.48 -13.18
N ASP A 37 -7.45 -5.10 -11.97
CA ASP A 37 -7.96 -3.75 -11.71
C ASP A 37 -6.80 -2.75 -11.74
N VAL A 38 -5.63 -3.14 -11.22
CA VAL A 38 -4.40 -2.35 -11.28
C VAL A 38 -3.98 -2.13 -12.74
N GLU A 39 -3.94 -3.18 -13.56
CA GLU A 39 -3.64 -3.10 -15.00
C GLU A 39 -4.64 -2.20 -15.73
N THR A 40 -5.94 -2.37 -15.45
CA THR A 40 -7.00 -1.57 -16.06
C THR A 40 -6.87 -0.09 -15.70
N GLU A 41 -6.60 0.23 -14.44
CA GLU A 41 -6.44 1.62 -13.99
C GLU A 41 -5.19 2.25 -14.59
N LEU A 42 -4.05 1.55 -14.55
CA LEU A 42 -2.78 2.04 -15.10
C LEU A 42 -2.76 2.10 -16.62
N GLY A 43 -3.66 1.39 -17.30
CA GLY A 43 -3.83 1.44 -18.75
C GLY A 43 -4.54 2.70 -19.26
N LYS A 44 -5.17 3.49 -18.38
CA LYS A 44 -5.85 4.73 -18.78
C LYS A 44 -4.82 5.82 -19.12
N PRO A 45 -5.06 6.63 -20.18
CA PRO A 45 -4.10 7.62 -20.67
C PRO A 45 -3.80 8.75 -19.66
N ASP A 46 -4.72 8.99 -18.72
CA ASP A 46 -4.68 10.05 -17.71
C ASP A 46 -4.63 9.50 -16.28
N ASN A 47 -4.26 8.22 -16.11
CA ASN A 47 -4.22 7.60 -14.80
C ASN A 47 -3.24 8.33 -13.85
N VAL A 48 -3.64 8.41 -12.58
CA VAL A 48 -2.84 9.00 -11.50
C VAL A 48 -2.18 7.95 -10.61
N GLY A 49 -2.22 6.68 -11.04
CA GLY A 49 -1.89 5.51 -10.24
C GLY A 49 -3.09 4.87 -9.55
N PHE A 50 -2.92 3.61 -9.15
CA PHE A 50 -3.88 2.83 -8.39
C PHE A 50 -3.62 3.02 -6.88
N GLU A 51 -4.61 3.43 -6.10
CA GLU A 51 -4.44 3.58 -4.66
C GLU A 51 -4.30 2.20 -3.98
N LEU A 52 -3.13 1.94 -3.38
CA LEU A 52 -2.86 0.70 -2.66
C LEU A 52 -3.40 0.74 -1.24
N CYS A 53 -3.11 1.83 -0.52
CA CYS A 53 -3.57 2.01 0.86
C CYS A 53 -3.54 3.47 1.27
N SER A 54 -4.55 3.87 2.05
CA SER A 54 -4.69 5.19 2.65
C SER A 54 -4.24 5.21 4.11
N ASN A 55 -4.18 6.41 4.69
CA ASN A 55 -3.79 6.66 6.07
C ASN A 55 -2.41 6.07 6.41
N ILE A 56 -1.45 6.23 5.50
CA ILE A 56 -0.04 5.86 5.65
C ILE A 56 0.80 7.14 5.79
N THR A 57 1.60 7.21 6.85
CA THR A 57 2.55 8.31 6.99
C THR A 57 3.70 8.19 5.98
N LYS A 58 4.33 9.31 5.65
CA LYS A 58 5.55 9.31 4.83
C LYS A 58 6.65 8.44 5.45
N ASN A 59 6.73 8.40 6.78
CA ASN A 59 7.72 7.58 7.51
C ASN A 59 7.43 6.08 7.38
N ASP A 60 6.17 5.67 7.47
CA ASP A 60 5.76 4.27 7.26
C ASP A 60 6.08 3.80 5.84
N PHE A 61 5.83 4.66 4.84
CA PHE A 61 6.24 4.40 3.46
C PHE A 61 7.77 4.21 3.36
N TRP A 62 8.58 5.08 3.96
CA TRP A 62 10.04 4.93 3.93
C TRP A 62 10.53 3.69 4.66
N ARG A 63 9.91 3.32 5.78
CA ARG A 63 10.19 2.06 6.49
C ARG A 63 9.92 0.85 5.61
N TYR A 64 8.84 0.91 4.83
CA TYR A 64 8.49 -0.11 3.87
C TYR A 64 9.48 -0.20 2.71
N VAL A 65 9.79 0.93 2.05
CA VAL A 65 10.75 0.99 0.93
C VAL A 65 12.14 0.50 1.33
N LYS A 66 12.58 0.73 2.57
CA LYS A 66 13.87 0.27 3.10
C LYS A 66 13.86 -1.18 3.60
N SER A 67 12.69 -1.83 3.66
CA SER A 67 12.57 -3.19 4.18
C SER A 67 12.91 -4.23 3.11
N GLU A 68 13.73 -5.22 3.47
CA GLU A 68 14.00 -6.38 2.62
C GLU A 68 12.77 -7.29 2.44
N GLN A 69 11.77 -7.15 3.31
CA GLN A 69 10.56 -7.95 3.33
C GLN A 69 9.44 -7.37 2.44
N GLN A 70 9.72 -6.32 1.65
CA GLN A 70 8.71 -5.76 0.75
C GLN A 70 8.29 -6.77 -0.34
N GLU A 71 6.99 -6.98 -0.49
CA GLU A 71 6.40 -7.85 -1.52
C GLU A 71 6.52 -7.23 -2.91
N LEU A 72 6.24 -5.93 -3.01
CA LEU A 72 6.56 -5.16 -4.21
C LEU A 72 8.03 -4.73 -4.10
N LYS A 73 8.88 -5.09 -5.07
CA LYS A 73 10.33 -4.75 -5.04
C LYS A 73 10.73 -3.63 -6.00
N SER A 74 9.79 -3.05 -6.74
CA SER A 74 10.05 -2.04 -7.78
C SER A 74 9.77 -0.60 -7.33
N ARG A 75 10.16 0.36 -8.18
CA ARG A 75 9.83 1.79 -8.08
C ARG A 75 8.37 2.11 -8.38
N ALA A 76 7.55 1.08 -8.54
CA ALA A 76 6.14 1.14 -8.84
C ALA A 76 5.29 1.86 -7.82
N ARG A 77 5.84 2.44 -6.74
CA ARG A 77 5.07 3.03 -5.66
C ARG A 77 5.42 4.48 -5.42
N MET A 78 4.39 5.27 -5.19
CA MET A 78 4.50 6.69 -4.88
C MET A 78 3.68 7.00 -3.62
N TRP A 79 4.29 7.71 -2.66
CA TRP A 79 3.55 8.28 -1.55
C TRP A 79 3.01 9.66 -1.95
N ARG A 80 1.69 9.86 -1.80
CA ARG A 80 1.00 11.13 -2.10
C ARG A 80 -0.18 11.30 -1.17
N GLY A 81 -0.31 12.47 -0.54
CA GLY A 81 -1.51 12.82 0.23
C GLY A 81 -1.92 11.81 1.30
N ASN A 82 -0.95 11.21 2.01
CA ASN A 82 -1.14 10.16 3.02
C ASN A 82 -1.59 8.79 2.47
N SER A 83 -1.47 8.57 1.17
CA SER A 83 -1.70 7.28 0.54
C SER A 83 -0.45 6.78 -0.19
N ILE A 84 -0.35 5.46 -0.34
CA ILE A 84 0.58 4.83 -1.27
C ILE A 84 -0.20 4.47 -2.53
N PHE A 85 0.31 4.91 -3.67
CA PHE A 85 -0.18 4.55 -5.00
C PHE A 85 0.78 3.56 -5.65
N ILE A 86 0.24 2.63 -6.43
CA ILE A 86 0.97 1.91 -7.46
C ILE A 86 0.88 2.75 -8.73
N VAL A 87 2.01 3.17 -9.28
CA VAL A 87 2.08 4.08 -10.44
C VAL A 87 2.62 3.41 -11.70
N GLU A 88 3.18 2.21 -11.57
CA GLU A 88 3.66 1.41 -12.70
C GLU A 88 3.44 -0.08 -12.39
N LEU A 89 3.30 -0.92 -13.42
CA LEU A 89 3.22 -2.37 -13.20
C LEU A 89 4.60 -2.90 -12.79
N PRO A 90 4.71 -3.73 -11.74
CA PRO A 90 5.97 -4.36 -11.40
C PRO A 90 6.41 -5.28 -12.56
N LYS A 91 7.65 -5.12 -13.02
CA LYS A 91 8.23 -5.98 -14.06
C LYS A 91 8.16 -7.44 -13.57
N GLY A 92 7.37 -8.27 -14.24
CA GLY A 92 7.08 -9.66 -13.84
C GLY A 92 5.62 -9.96 -13.47
N ALA A 93 4.73 -8.96 -13.41
CA ALA A 93 3.28 -9.18 -13.30
C ALA A 93 2.62 -9.59 -14.62
N THR A 94 3.37 -10.20 -15.54
CA THR A 94 2.81 -10.71 -16.79
C THR A 94 2.02 -11.98 -16.48
N ASN A 95 0.70 -11.85 -16.42
CA ASN A 95 -0.20 -12.93 -16.84
C ASN A 95 -0.05 -13.12 -18.35
N SER A 96 1.13 -13.55 -18.81
CA SER A 96 1.23 -14.12 -20.14
C SER A 96 0.64 -15.52 -20.04
N PRO A 97 -0.42 -15.88 -20.79
CA PRO A 97 -0.75 -17.28 -20.97
C PRO A 97 0.50 -17.97 -21.57
N PRO A 98 0.83 -19.20 -21.17
CA PRO A 98 1.91 -19.94 -21.82
C PRO A 98 1.59 -20.01 -23.32
N ASP A 99 2.55 -19.59 -24.14
CA ASP A 99 2.44 -19.59 -25.60
C ASP A 99 1.86 -20.93 -26.10
N SER A 100 0.88 -20.83 -27.00
CA SER A 100 0.29 -21.96 -27.74
C SER A 100 1.27 -22.56 -28.72
#